data_AF-A0A376RHF0-F1
#
_entry.id   AF-A0A376RHF0-F1
#
_cell.length_a   1.000
_cell.length_b   1.000
_cell.length_c   1.000
_cell.angle_alpha   90.00
_cell.angle_beta   90.00
_cell.angle_gamma   90.00
#
_symmetry.space_group_name_H-M   'P 1'
#
loop_
_entity.id
_entity.type
_entity.pdbx_description
1 polymer ?
#
loop_
_entity_poly.entity_id
_entity_poly.type
_entity_poly.pdbx_seq_one_letter_code
_entity_poly.pdbx_strand_id
1 'polypeptide(L)'
;MGSLLKFRREFDQYVNLRPVRLFPGVPCPLAGKQPGDIDFYVVRENTEGEYSSLGGRVNEGTEHEVVIQESVFTRRGVDRILRYAFELAQSRPRKTLTSATKSNGLAISMPVLG
;
A
#
# COMPACT_ATOMS: atom_id res chain seq x y z
N MET A 1 -16.85 -0.34 11.09
CA MET A 1 -15.80 -0.65 10.09
C MET A 1 -16.49 -1.17 8.83
N GLY A 2 -16.34 -0.48 7.69
CA GLY A 2 -17.08 -0.78 6.46
C GLY A 2 -16.87 -2.21 5.96
N SER A 3 -17.94 -2.82 5.42
CA SER A 3 -18.01 -4.24 5.00
C SER A 3 -16.86 -4.68 4.10
N LEU A 4 -16.32 -3.78 3.28
CA LEU A 4 -15.26 -4.07 2.31
C LEU A 4 -13.90 -4.44 2.95
N LEU A 5 -13.54 -3.85 4.10
CA LEU A 5 -12.30 -4.18 4.80
C LEU A 5 -12.36 -5.58 5.40
N LYS A 6 -13.54 -6.01 5.85
CA LYS A 6 -13.77 -7.37 6.34
C LYS A 6 -13.55 -8.39 5.23
N PHE A 7 -14.17 -8.20 4.05
CA PHE A 7 -13.98 -9.10 2.91
C PHE A 7 -12.51 -9.25 2.50
N ARG A 8 -11.75 -8.15 2.51
CA ARG A 8 -10.32 -8.19 2.14
C ARG A 8 -9.50 -9.05 3.09
N ARG A 9 -9.79 -9.00 4.39
CA ARG A 9 -9.07 -9.75 5.42
C ARG A 9 -9.56 -11.19 5.54
N GLU A 10 -10.88 -11.38 5.60
CA GLU A 10 -11.49 -12.69 5.80
C GLU A 10 -11.30 -13.63 4.60
N PHE A 11 -11.23 -13.09 3.38
CA PHE A 11 -10.90 -13.86 2.17
C PHE A 11 -9.41 -13.80 1.79
N ASP A 12 -8.55 -13.29 2.65
CA ASP A 12 -7.10 -13.15 2.43
C ASP A 12 -6.74 -12.51 1.07
N GLN A 13 -7.48 -11.47 0.66
CA GLN A 13 -7.24 -10.71 -0.56
C GLN A 13 -6.09 -9.71 -0.36
N TYR A 14 -4.90 -10.23 -0.08
CA TYR A 14 -3.72 -9.46 0.33
C TYR A 14 -3.11 -8.60 -0.77
N VAL A 15 -3.34 -8.94 -2.03
CA VAL A 15 -2.92 -8.14 -3.19
C VAL A 15 -4.05 -7.22 -3.63
N ASN A 16 -3.84 -5.92 -3.54
CA ASN A 16 -4.68 -4.91 -4.20
C ASN A 16 -3.94 -4.38 -5.42
N LEU A 17 -4.17 -5.01 -6.58
CA LEU A 17 -3.53 -4.64 -7.84
C LEU A 17 -4.29 -3.49 -8.52
N ARG A 18 -3.57 -2.41 -8.86
CA ARG A 18 -4.15 -1.23 -9.52
C ARG A 18 -3.33 -0.84 -10.75
N PRO A 19 -3.74 -1.24 -11.96
CA PRO A 19 -3.13 -0.77 -13.19
C PRO A 19 -3.37 0.74 -13.37
N VAL A 20 -2.33 1.47 -13.77
CA VAL A 20 -2.38 2.90 -14.06
C VAL A 20 -1.84 3.11 -15.47
N ARG A 21 -2.73 3.49 -16.39
CA ARG A 21 -2.40 3.66 -17.81
C ARG A 21 -3.04 4.92 -18.38
N LEU A 22 -2.25 5.68 -19.13
CA LEU A 22 -2.76 6.77 -19.97
C LEU A 22 -3.14 6.20 -21.35
N PHE A 23 -4.43 6.16 -21.63
CA PHE A 23 -4.96 5.68 -22.90
C PHE A 23 -5.08 6.80 -23.94
N PRO A 24 -5.06 6.46 -25.25
CA PRO A 24 -5.37 7.42 -26.32
C PRO A 24 -6.72 8.11 -26.11
N GLY A 25 -6.76 9.42 -26.32
CA GLY A 25 -7.98 10.23 -26.21
C GLY A 25 -8.37 10.64 -24.78
N VAL A 26 -7.67 10.16 -23.75
CA VAL A 26 -7.93 10.57 -22.36
C VAL A 26 -7.16 11.86 -22.06
N PRO A 27 -7.83 12.95 -21.62
CA PRO A 27 -7.14 14.18 -21.25
C PRO A 27 -6.25 13.94 -20.03
N CYS A 28 -4.95 14.22 -20.17
CA CYS A 28 -3.99 14.10 -19.08
C CYS A 28 -3.80 15.46 -18.39
N PRO A 29 -3.93 15.56 -17.05
CA PRO A 29 -3.70 16.81 -16.34
C PRO A 29 -2.21 17.21 -16.28
N LEU A 30 -1.29 16.28 -16.58
CA LEU A 30 0.14 16.57 -16.64
C LEU A 30 0.50 17.09 -18.04
N ALA A 31 1.10 18.27 -18.09
CA ALA A 31 1.55 18.86 -19.34
C ALA A 31 2.58 17.97 -20.05
N GLY A 32 2.44 17.86 -21.38
CA GLY A 32 3.40 17.16 -22.24
C GLY A 32 3.38 15.62 -22.15
N LYS A 33 2.39 15.01 -21.49
CA LYS A 33 2.24 13.55 -21.43
C LYS A 33 1.40 13.00 -22.58
N GLN A 34 1.89 11.92 -23.17
CA GLN A 34 1.26 11.20 -24.27
C GLN A 34 0.89 9.77 -23.86
N PRO A 35 -0.08 9.13 -24.55
CA PRO A 35 -0.38 7.72 -24.34
C PRO A 35 0.88 6.85 -24.40
N GLY A 36 1.05 5.98 -23.40
CA GLY A 36 2.26 5.16 -23.25
C GLY A 36 3.30 5.72 -22.27
N ASP A 37 3.32 7.03 -22.00
CA ASP A 37 4.23 7.61 -20.99
C ASP A 37 3.93 7.15 -19.56
N ILE A 38 2.67 6.79 -19.32
CA ILE A 38 2.17 6.29 -18.05
C ILE A 38 1.62 4.88 -18.28
N ASP A 39 2.39 3.87 -17.89
CA ASP A 39 1.99 2.47 -17.88
C ASP A 39 2.71 1.72 -16.76
N PHE A 40 2.09 1.67 -15.59
CA PHE A 40 2.62 0.96 -14.44
C PHE A 40 1.52 0.31 -13.61
N TYR A 41 1.92 -0.55 -12.69
CA TYR A 41 1.02 -1.21 -11.75
C TYR A 41 1.39 -0.76 -10.34
N VAL A 42 0.37 -0.45 -9.54
CA VAL A 42 0.52 -0.35 -8.10
C VAL A 42 0.14 -1.70 -7.50
N VAL A 43 1.10 -2.35 -6.86
CA VAL A 43 0.89 -3.55 -6.06
C VAL A 43 0.82 -3.09 -4.60
N ARG A 44 -0.36 -3.14 -4.00
CA ARG A 44 -0.59 -2.63 -2.64
C ARG A 44 -0.95 -3.76 -1.68
N GLU A 45 -0.26 -3.81 -0.55
CA GLU A 45 -0.63 -4.66 0.60
C GLU A 45 -2.01 -4.22 1.12
N ASN A 46 -2.88 -5.19 1.41
CA ASN A 46 -4.31 -4.93 1.60
C ASN A 46 -4.91 -5.58 2.85
N THR A 47 -4.09 -6.24 3.67
CA THR A 47 -4.53 -6.98 4.86
C THR A 47 -3.98 -6.42 6.17
N GLU A 48 -2.82 -5.76 6.17
CA GLU A 48 -2.11 -5.24 7.33
C GLU A 48 -1.60 -3.79 7.09
N GLY A 49 -0.55 -3.37 7.80
CA GLY A 49 0.04 -2.04 7.72
C GLY A 49 -0.68 -0.99 8.57
N GLU A 50 -0.74 0.24 8.06
CA GLU A 50 -1.24 1.42 8.78
C GLU A 50 -2.76 1.39 8.99
N TYR A 51 -3.49 0.59 8.20
CA TYR A 51 -4.95 0.44 8.33
C TYR A 51 -5.37 -0.57 9.40
N SER A 52 -4.72 -0.50 10.57
CA SER A 52 -5.09 -1.32 11.72
C SER A 52 -6.26 -0.71 12.50
N SER A 53 -7.02 -1.56 13.20
CA SER A 53 -7.98 -1.11 14.23
C SER A 53 -7.43 -1.32 15.64
N LEU A 54 -6.12 -1.56 15.77
CA LEU A 54 -5.45 -1.70 17.05
C LEU A 54 -5.03 -0.33 17.56
N GLY A 55 -5.32 -0.08 18.84
CA GLY A 55 -5.15 1.22 19.46
C GLY A 55 -6.31 1.51 20.42
N GLY A 56 -6.51 2.80 20.71
CA GLY A 56 -7.59 3.23 21.58
C GLY A 56 -7.47 4.69 21.99
N ARG A 57 -8.46 5.17 22.73
CA ARG A 57 -8.47 6.49 23.35
C ARG A 57 -8.40 6.33 24.87
N VAL A 58 -7.66 7.20 25.54
CA VAL A 58 -7.54 7.26 27.00
C VAL A 58 -7.96 8.66 27.43
N ASN A 59 -8.72 8.75 28.53
CA ASN A 59 -9.28 10.01 29.08
C ASN A 59 -10.10 10.82 28.06
N GLU A 60 -10.93 10.13 27.28
CA GLU A 60 -11.75 10.74 26.24
C GLU A 60 -12.64 11.88 26.79
N GLY A 61 -12.65 13.01 26.07
CA GLY A 61 -13.42 14.19 26.44
C GLY A 61 -12.80 15.08 27.53
N THR A 62 -11.55 14.84 27.91
CA THR A 62 -10.79 15.66 28.87
C THR A 62 -9.59 16.34 28.21
N GLU A 63 -8.96 17.30 28.88
CA GLU A 63 -7.69 17.92 28.44
C GLU A 63 -6.53 16.89 28.36
N HIS A 64 -6.64 15.78 29.08
CA HIS A 64 -5.62 14.72 29.12
C HIS A 64 -5.88 13.60 28.11
N GLU A 65 -6.68 13.85 27.09
CA GLU A 65 -7.00 12.85 26.07
C GLU A 65 -5.76 12.42 25.26
N VAL A 66 -5.60 11.10 25.12
CA VAL A 66 -4.54 10.50 24.30
C VAL A 66 -5.15 9.48 23.34
N VAL A 67 -4.72 9.50 22.08
CA VAL A 67 -5.10 8.51 21.07
C VAL A 67 -3.88 7.72 20.65
N ILE A 68 -3.98 6.40 20.73
CA ILE A 68 -2.94 5.46 20.29
C ILE A 68 -3.47 4.74 19.06
N GLN A 69 -2.65 4.63 18.02
CA GLN A 69 -2.96 3.86 16.82
C GLN A 69 -1.72 3.09 16.38
N GLU A 70 -1.87 1.78 16.26
CA GLU A 70 -0.78 0.87 15.98
C GLU A 70 -0.75 0.49 14.51
N SER A 71 0.42 0.49 13.89
CA SER A 71 0.61 -0.09 12.55
C SER A 71 1.29 -1.44 12.71
N VAL A 72 0.71 -2.50 12.14
CA VAL A 72 1.24 -3.86 12.29
C VAL A 72 1.69 -4.38 10.94
N PHE A 73 2.94 -4.81 10.88
CA PHE A 73 3.53 -5.42 9.69
C PHE A 73 4.08 -6.78 10.09
N THR A 74 3.81 -7.80 9.28
CA THR A 74 4.28 -9.15 9.51
C THR A 74 5.24 -9.57 8.40
N ARG A 75 6.23 -10.38 8.76
CA ARG A 75 7.14 -10.98 7.76
C ARG A 75 6.35 -11.71 6.66
N ARG A 76 5.32 -12.48 7.05
CA ARG A 76 4.47 -13.19 6.09
C ARG A 76 3.77 -12.24 5.12
N GLY A 77 3.15 -11.17 5.62
CA GLY A 77 2.41 -10.19 4.83
C GLY A 77 3.30 -9.43 3.85
N VAL A 78 4.48 -9.03 4.33
CA VAL A 78 5.48 -8.30 3.54
C VAL A 78 6.14 -9.20 2.49
N ASP A 79 6.60 -10.40 2.87
CA ASP A 79 7.28 -11.31 1.96
C ASP A 79 6.38 -11.72 0.78
N ARG A 80 5.09 -12.00 1.04
CA ARG A 80 4.16 -12.42 -0.01
C ARG A 80 3.83 -11.29 -0.99
N ILE A 81 3.67 -10.05 -0.51
CA ILE A 81 3.35 -8.92 -1.39
C ILE A 81 4.58 -8.51 -2.21
N LEU A 82 5.78 -8.54 -1.61
CA LEU A 82 7.03 -8.30 -2.34
C LEU A 82 7.25 -9.36 -3.41
N ARG A 83 7.10 -10.66 -3.06
CA ARG A 83 7.20 -11.76 -4.03
C ARG A 83 6.29 -11.54 -5.23
N TYR A 84 5.02 -11.25 -4.99
CA TYR A 84 4.06 -10.96 -6.06
C TYR A 84 4.51 -9.77 -6.93
N ALA A 85 5.00 -8.69 -6.31
CA ALA A 85 5.47 -7.51 -7.03
C ALA A 85 6.72 -7.80 -7.89
N PHE A 86 7.67 -8.58 -7.38
CA PHE A 86 8.85 -9.03 -8.13
C PHE A 86 8.47 -9.95 -9.31
N GLU A 87 7.59 -10.92 -9.09
CA GLU A 87 7.10 -11.82 -10.14
C GLU A 87 6.36 -11.04 -11.25
N LEU A 88 5.49 -10.10 -10.86
CA LEU A 88 4.81 -9.22 -11.81
C LEU A 88 5.82 -8.37 -12.58
N ALA A 89 6.78 -7.75 -11.90
CA ALA A 89 7.81 -6.94 -12.56
C ALA A 89 8.61 -7.79 -13.57
N GLN A 90 8.99 -9.02 -13.21
CA GLN A 90 9.74 -9.92 -14.09
C GLN A 90 8.97 -10.34 -15.34
N SER A 91 7.65 -10.48 -15.23
CA SER A 91 6.78 -10.76 -16.38
C SER A 91 6.61 -9.57 -17.34
N ARG A 92 6.97 -8.34 -16.90
CA ARG A 92 6.82 -7.11 -17.69
C ARG A 92 8.09 -6.79 -18.47
N PRO A 93 7.97 -6.17 -19.67
CA PRO A 93 9.14 -5.85 -20.51
C PRO A 93 10.21 -5.01 -19.81
N ARG A 94 9.80 -4.06 -18.96
CA ARG A 94 10.73 -3.15 -18.27
C ARG A 94 11.47 -3.78 -17.08
N LYS A 95 11.00 -4.92 -16.54
CA LYS A 95 11.63 -5.63 -15.41
C LYS A 95 12.10 -4.75 -14.25
N THR A 96 11.35 -3.70 -13.97
CA THR A 96 11.68 -2.69 -12.96
C THR A 96 10.63 -2.73 -11.86
N LEU A 97 11.10 -2.78 -10.61
CA LEU A 97 10.28 -2.62 -9.41
C LEU A 97 10.74 -1.38 -8.65
N THR A 98 9.80 -0.60 -8.13
CA THR A 98 10.07 0.54 -7.26
C THR A 98 9.33 0.33 -5.95
N SER A 99 10.05 0.29 -4.84
CA SER A 99 9.48 0.19 -3.50
C SER A 99 9.18 1.58 -2.94
N ALA A 100 7.95 1.80 -2.49
CA ALA A 100 7.57 3.03 -1.82
C ALA A 100 7.91 2.92 -0.32
N THR A 101 8.74 3.83 0.19
CA THR A 101 9.20 3.82 1.59
C THR A 101 9.20 5.21 2.20
N LYS A 102 9.11 5.26 3.54
CA LYS A 102 9.30 6.45 4.36
C LYS A 102 10.24 6.16 5.53
N SER A 103 11.31 5.40 5.26
CA SER A 103 12.30 4.94 6.25
C SER A 103 13.01 6.03 7.05
N ASN A 104 12.95 7.30 6.61
CA ASN A 104 13.44 8.43 7.39
C ASN A 104 12.48 8.91 8.49
N GLY A 105 11.18 8.66 8.36
CA GLY A 105 10.16 9.08 9.35
C GLY A 105 9.61 7.92 10.16
N LEU A 106 9.49 6.74 9.55
CA LEU A 106 9.04 5.51 10.21
C LEU A 106 10.25 4.65 10.52
N ALA A 107 10.90 4.92 11.65
CA ALA A 107 12.20 4.36 12.00
C ALA A 107 12.20 2.84 12.30
N ILE A 108 11.03 2.24 12.55
CA ILE A 108 10.92 0.82 12.93
C ILE A 108 10.41 -0.02 11.76
N SER A 109 9.20 0.25 11.26
CA SER A 109 8.58 -0.61 10.25
C SER A 109 9.27 -0.54 8.90
N MET A 110 9.62 0.65 8.42
CA MET A 110 10.10 0.81 7.04
C MET A 110 11.55 0.32 6.79
N PRO A 111 12.51 0.41 7.74
CA PRO A 111 13.85 -0.16 7.56
C PRO A 111 13.90 -1.69 7.66
N VAL A 112 13.05 -2.29 8.51
CA VAL A 112 13.07 -3.73 8.79
C VAL A 112 12.46 -4.57 7.66
N LEU A 113 11.75 -3.93 6.73
CA LEU A 113 10.94 -4.56 5.69
C LEU A 113 11.46 -4.32 4.26
N GLY A 114 12.66 -3.72 4.14
CA GLY A 114 13.33 -3.41 2.86
C GLY A 114 14.40 -4.42 2.46
#